data_AF-A0A924N7V0-F1
#
_entry.id   AF-A0A924N7V0-F1
#
_cell.length_a   1.000
_cell.length_b   1.000
_cell.length_c   1.000
_cell.angle_alpha   90.00
_cell.angle_beta   90.00
_cell.angle_gamma   90.00
#
_symmetry.space_group_name_H-M   'P 1'
#
loop_
_entity.id
_entity.type
_entity.pdbx_description
1 polymer ?
#
loop_
_entity_poly.entity_id
_entity_poly.type
_entity_poly.pdbx_seq_one_letter_code
_entity_poly.pdbx_strand_id
1 'polypeptide(L)'
;CWGGQSTWGAAVNNGKGFSGGVAFYGAFPYMTGSTPAADSMAKISTPFMLLNGSKDARIGASMPALDSTMKALGKNYYGRNYDGAEHGFLRAQNDQKTPRDEATEAANVAATVDGWPRTIAFLRTNLSVK
;
A
#
# COMPACT_ATOMS: atom_id res chain seq x y z
N CYS A 1 -6.03 -4.68 1.56
CA CYS A 1 -6.86 -5.88 1.42
C CYS A 1 -7.04 -6.14 -0.08
N TRP A 2 -8.09 -6.85 -0.49
CA TRP A 2 -8.41 -7.10 -1.89
C TRP A 2 -8.40 -5.82 -2.74
N GLY A 3 -9.01 -4.73 -2.26
CA GLY A 3 -9.00 -3.45 -2.97
C GLY A 3 -7.60 -2.93 -3.28
N GLY A 4 -6.64 -3.08 -2.37
CA GLY A 4 -5.24 -2.70 -2.59
C GLY A 4 -4.52 -3.61 -3.60
N GLN A 5 -4.83 -4.91 -3.60
CA GLN A 5 -4.34 -5.84 -4.64
C GLN A 5 -4.90 -5.46 -6.01
N SER A 6 -6.19 -5.09 -6.07
CA SER A 6 -6.82 -4.61 -7.30
C SER A 6 -6.20 -3.30 -7.78
N THR A 7 -5.80 -2.39 -6.89
CA THR A 7 -5.06 -1.17 -7.26
C THR A 7 -3.73 -1.51 -7.95
N TRP A 8 -2.96 -2.45 -7.41
CA TRP A 8 -1.73 -2.94 -8.05
C TRP A 8 -2.02 -3.57 -9.41
N GLY A 9 -3.00 -4.48 -9.47
CA GLY A 9 -3.40 -5.14 -10.71
C GLY A 9 -3.83 -4.15 -11.79
N ALA A 10 -4.59 -3.11 -11.43
CA ALA A 10 -4.99 -2.05 -12.34
C ALA A 10 -3.76 -1.25 -12.85
N ALA A 11 -2.82 -0.91 -11.97
CA ALA A 11 -1.60 -0.20 -12.39
C ALA A 11 -0.70 -1.02 -13.31
N VAL A 12 -0.59 -2.34 -13.09
CA VAL A 12 0.22 -3.24 -13.92
C VAL A 12 -0.45 -3.55 -15.26
N ASN A 13 -1.77 -3.81 -15.25
CA ASN A 13 -2.48 -4.36 -16.43
C ASN A 13 -3.24 -3.31 -17.23
N ASN A 14 -3.68 -2.23 -16.60
CA ASN A 14 -4.58 -1.24 -17.20
C ASN A 14 -4.17 0.19 -16.83
N GLY A 15 -2.87 0.49 -16.82
CA GLY A 15 -2.29 1.78 -16.40
C GLY A 15 -2.67 3.00 -17.26
N LYS A 16 -3.66 2.89 -18.15
CA LYS A 16 -4.20 4.00 -18.94
C LYS A 16 -5.43 4.57 -18.25
N GLY A 17 -5.52 5.89 -18.15
CA GLY A 17 -6.68 6.60 -17.59
C GLY A 17 -6.67 6.79 -16.08
N PHE A 18 -5.66 6.28 -15.36
CA PHE A 18 -5.45 6.58 -13.93
C PHE A 18 -4.34 7.62 -13.75
N SER A 19 -4.48 8.48 -12.75
CA SER A 19 -3.45 9.47 -12.41
C SER A 19 -2.50 8.99 -11.31
N GLY A 20 -2.80 7.86 -10.66
CA GLY A 20 -1.99 7.25 -9.60
C GLY A 20 -2.76 6.17 -8.86
N GLY A 21 -2.10 5.48 -7.93
CA GLY A 21 -2.71 4.44 -7.09
C GLY A 21 -2.27 4.52 -5.64
N VAL A 22 -3.22 4.33 -4.71
CA VAL A 22 -2.94 4.17 -3.27
C VAL A 22 -3.46 2.82 -2.83
N ALA A 23 -2.55 1.89 -2.56
CA ALA A 23 -2.85 0.56 -2.06
C ALA A 23 -2.71 0.50 -0.54
N PHE A 24 -3.77 0.09 0.13
CA PHE A 24 -3.77 -0.21 1.56
C PHE A 24 -3.66 -1.70 1.80
N TYR A 25 -2.58 -2.15 2.46
CA TYR A 25 -2.32 -3.53 2.91
C TYR A 25 -2.75 -4.58 1.87
N GLY A 26 -2.37 -4.36 0.60
CA GLY A 26 -2.80 -5.15 -0.55
C GLY A 26 -1.69 -6.04 -1.07
N ALA A 27 -2.01 -7.30 -1.39
CA ALA A 27 -1.06 -8.23 -2.00
C ALA A 27 -0.65 -7.77 -3.40
N PHE A 28 0.56 -8.13 -3.79
CA PHE A 28 1.12 -7.79 -5.09
C PHE A 28 0.77 -8.89 -6.11
N PRO A 29 0.42 -8.52 -7.35
CA PRO A 29 0.24 -9.49 -8.41
C PRO A 29 1.62 -9.94 -8.95
N TYR A 30 1.66 -11.12 -9.59
CA TYR A 30 2.85 -11.65 -10.27
C TYR A 30 4.06 -11.81 -9.35
N MET A 31 3.93 -12.69 -8.36
CA MET A 31 4.96 -12.93 -7.33
C MET A 31 5.67 -14.27 -7.55
N THR A 32 6.97 -14.32 -7.24
CA THR A 32 7.70 -15.56 -6.97
C THR A 32 8.12 -15.54 -5.50
N GLY A 33 7.41 -16.29 -4.66
CA GLY A 33 7.54 -16.16 -3.20
C GLY A 33 7.14 -14.76 -2.73
N SER A 34 8.02 -14.07 -2.01
CA SER A 34 7.83 -12.68 -1.55
C SER A 34 8.42 -11.64 -2.50
N THR A 35 8.83 -12.03 -3.71
CA THR A 35 9.45 -11.12 -4.67
C THR A 35 8.49 -10.82 -5.83
N PRO A 36 8.13 -9.56 -6.08
CA PRO A 36 7.36 -9.18 -7.26
C PRO A 36 8.19 -9.31 -8.54
N ALA A 37 7.57 -9.79 -9.61
CA ALA A 37 8.19 -9.86 -10.92
C ALA A 37 8.54 -8.45 -11.43
N ALA A 38 9.81 -8.21 -11.72
CA ALA A 38 10.30 -6.91 -12.17
C ALA A 38 9.58 -6.43 -13.44
N ASP A 39 9.29 -7.32 -14.39
CA ASP A 39 8.57 -7.01 -15.63
C ASP A 39 7.16 -6.48 -15.37
N SER A 40 6.51 -6.96 -14.32
CA SER A 40 5.19 -6.46 -13.92
C SER A 40 5.29 -5.07 -13.29
N MET A 41 6.29 -4.85 -12.43
CA MET A 41 6.54 -3.53 -11.84
C MET A 41 6.96 -2.50 -12.89
N ALA A 42 7.70 -2.93 -13.93
CA ALA A 42 8.13 -2.08 -15.04
C ALA A 42 6.95 -1.48 -15.82
N LYS A 43 5.79 -2.15 -15.85
CA LYS A 43 4.57 -1.67 -16.53
C LYS A 43 3.88 -0.50 -15.83
N ILE A 44 4.16 -0.30 -14.54
CA ILE A 44 3.56 0.81 -13.76
C ILE A 44 4.17 2.13 -14.23
N SER A 45 3.35 3.00 -14.81
CA SER A 45 3.77 4.32 -15.33
C SER A 45 3.27 5.50 -14.50
N THR A 46 2.38 5.25 -13.54
CA THR A 46 1.77 6.29 -12.70
C THR A 46 2.36 6.27 -11.28
N PRO A 47 2.29 7.39 -10.55
CA PRO A 47 2.68 7.44 -9.15
C PRO A 47 1.94 6.40 -8.31
N PHE A 48 2.63 5.77 -7.37
CA PHE A 48 2.05 4.70 -6.57
C PHE A 48 2.45 4.78 -5.10
N MET A 49 1.48 4.56 -4.20
CA MET A 49 1.71 4.54 -2.77
C MET A 49 1.21 3.24 -2.15
N LEU A 50 2.02 2.62 -1.28
CA LEU A 50 1.65 1.48 -0.45
C LEU A 50 1.65 1.88 1.02
N LEU A 51 0.54 1.61 1.71
CA LEU A 51 0.39 1.81 3.14
C LEU A 51 0.04 0.47 3.80
N ASN A 52 0.96 -0.09 4.57
CA ASN A 52 0.85 -1.41 5.20
C ASN A 52 1.11 -1.34 6.70
N GLY A 53 0.59 -2.28 7.48
CA GLY A 53 0.95 -2.46 8.90
C GLY A 53 1.97 -3.58 9.09
N SER A 54 2.95 -3.41 9.97
CA SER A 54 4.06 -4.35 10.14
C SER A 54 3.64 -5.72 10.68
N LYS A 55 2.48 -5.81 11.36
CA LYS A 55 1.91 -7.11 11.79
C LYS A 55 1.28 -7.89 10.65
N ASP A 56 1.08 -7.30 9.47
CA ASP A 56 0.73 -8.05 8.25
C ASP A 56 1.98 -8.68 7.62
N ALA A 57 2.39 -9.83 8.14
CA ALA A 57 3.59 -10.54 7.69
C ALA A 57 3.56 -10.91 6.20
N ARG A 58 2.36 -11.09 5.60
CA ARG A 58 2.24 -11.49 4.18
C ARG A 58 2.71 -10.37 3.26
N ILE A 59 2.29 -9.13 3.55
CA ILE A 59 2.67 -7.95 2.77
C ILE A 59 4.05 -7.48 3.18
N GLY A 60 4.31 -7.40 4.49
CA GLY A 60 5.58 -6.96 5.05
C GLY A 60 6.78 -7.75 4.53
N ALA A 61 6.65 -9.08 4.39
CA ALA A 61 7.72 -9.93 3.84
C ALA A 61 8.11 -9.56 2.40
N SER A 62 7.21 -8.95 1.64
CA SER A 62 7.44 -8.61 0.23
C SER A 62 7.89 -7.16 0.01
N MET A 63 7.74 -6.29 1.02
CA MET A 63 8.06 -4.86 0.90
C MET A 63 9.55 -4.60 0.59
N PRO A 64 10.55 -5.26 1.22
CA PRO A 64 11.95 -4.98 0.91
C PRO A 64 12.31 -5.24 -0.57
N ALA A 65 11.81 -6.35 -1.13
CA ALA A 65 12.02 -6.70 -2.53
C ALA A 65 11.30 -5.74 -3.48
N LEU A 66 10.08 -5.34 -3.13
CA LEU A 66 9.32 -4.33 -3.87
C LEU A 66 10.05 -2.98 -3.88
N ASP A 67 10.44 -2.46 -2.72
CA ASP A 67 11.11 -1.16 -2.58
C ASP A 67 12.38 -1.11 -3.42
N SER A 68 13.20 -2.18 -3.34
CA SER A 68 14.41 -2.32 -4.15
C SER A 68 14.09 -2.35 -5.65
N THR A 69 13.06 -3.08 -6.07
CA THR A 69 12.67 -3.21 -7.48
C THR A 69 12.13 -1.89 -8.03
N MET A 70 11.22 -1.24 -7.32
CA MET A 70 10.64 0.05 -7.73
C MET A 70 11.70 1.15 -7.82
N LYS A 71 12.67 1.15 -6.89
CA LYS A 71 13.82 2.06 -6.92
C LYS A 71 14.73 1.80 -8.11
N ALA A 72 15.10 0.54 -8.37
CA ALA A 72 15.95 0.17 -9.50
C ALA A 72 15.31 0.53 -10.86
N LEU A 73 13.98 0.46 -10.95
CA LEU A 73 13.20 0.83 -12.13
C LEU A 73 12.90 2.33 -12.22
N GLY A 74 13.38 3.16 -11.27
CA GLY A 74 13.16 4.61 -11.27
C GLY A 74 11.68 5.01 -11.14
N LYS A 75 10.86 4.20 -10.46
CA LYS A 75 9.42 4.46 -10.33
C LYS A 75 9.14 5.55 -9.30
N ASN A 76 8.08 6.34 -9.54
CA ASN A 76 7.51 7.22 -8.53
C ASN A 76 6.69 6.38 -7.54
N TYR A 77 7.39 5.84 -6.53
CA TYR A 77 6.82 4.92 -5.56
C TYR A 77 7.16 5.32 -4.13
N TYR A 78 6.17 5.22 -3.25
CA TYR A 78 6.33 5.41 -1.82
C TYR A 78 5.70 4.24 -1.06
N GLY A 79 6.49 3.58 -0.22
CA GLY A 79 6.03 2.53 0.69
C GLY A 79 6.13 2.97 2.14
N ARG A 80 5.12 2.68 2.95
CA ARG A 80 5.17 2.82 4.42
C ARG A 80 4.64 1.58 5.10
N ASN A 81 5.46 1.02 5.99
CA ASN A 81 5.10 -0.07 6.88
C ASN A 81 4.98 0.49 8.31
N TYR A 82 3.75 0.60 8.82
CA TYR A 82 3.47 1.16 10.14
C TYR A 82 3.75 0.15 11.23
N ASP A 83 4.66 0.49 12.13
CA ASP A 83 5.02 -0.41 13.21
C ASP A 83 3.83 -0.72 14.13
N GLY A 84 3.69 -1.98 14.53
CA GLY A 84 2.62 -2.49 15.38
C GLY A 84 1.23 -2.57 14.73
N ALA A 85 0.99 -1.91 13.59
CA ALA A 85 -0.32 -1.89 12.95
C ALA A 85 -0.61 -3.20 12.21
N GLU A 86 -1.88 -3.57 12.14
CA GLU A 86 -2.34 -4.81 11.51
C GLU A 86 -2.92 -4.60 10.11
N HIS A 87 -3.23 -5.73 9.45
CA HIS A 87 -4.03 -5.70 8.23
C HIS A 87 -5.40 -5.09 8.49
N GLY A 88 -5.79 -4.09 7.71
CA GLY A 88 -7.09 -3.44 7.93
C GLY A 88 -7.09 -2.33 8.96
N PHE A 89 -5.92 -1.79 9.34
CA PHE A 89 -5.81 -0.74 10.37
C PHE A 89 -6.75 0.46 10.17
N LEU A 90 -7.10 0.82 8.93
CA LEU A 90 -8.10 1.88 8.65
C LEU A 90 -9.52 1.46 9.07
N ARG A 91 -9.91 0.22 8.77
CA ARG A 91 -11.25 -0.30 9.09
C ARG A 91 -11.40 -0.60 10.58
N ALA A 92 -10.29 -0.96 11.23
CA ALA A 92 -10.25 -1.28 12.66
C ALA A 92 -10.78 -0.15 13.58
N GLN A 93 -10.86 1.09 13.07
CA GLN A 93 -11.40 2.25 13.80
C GLN A 93 -12.93 2.21 13.97
N ASN A 94 -13.63 1.47 13.10
CA ASN A 94 -15.09 1.37 13.10
C ASN A 94 -15.59 -0.06 13.29
N ASP A 95 -14.73 -1.06 13.16
CA ASP A 95 -15.10 -2.44 13.45
C ASP A 95 -15.49 -2.59 14.92
N GLN A 96 -16.48 -3.45 15.17
CA GLN A 96 -16.78 -3.90 16.53
C GLN A 96 -15.48 -4.41 17.14
N LYS A 97 -15.13 -3.93 18.35
CA LYS A 97 -13.87 -4.29 19.01
C LYS A 97 -13.81 -5.81 19.21
N THR A 98 -13.23 -6.50 18.25
CA THR A 98 -12.61 -7.81 18.49
C THR A 98 -11.50 -7.60 19.51
N PRO A 99 -11.30 -8.49 20.48
CA PRO A 99 -10.21 -8.35 21.44
C PRO A 99 -8.88 -8.21 20.69
N ARG A 100 -8.27 -7.03 20.75
CA ARG A 100 -6.91 -6.73 20.30
C ARG A 100 -6.12 -6.29 21.51
N ASP A 101 -4.82 -6.52 21.50
CA ASP A 101 -3.97 -5.89 22.50
C ASP A 101 -3.96 -4.36 22.31
N GLU A 102 -3.86 -3.61 23.41
CA GLU A 102 -3.92 -2.15 23.42
C GLU A 102 -2.83 -1.52 22.54
N ALA A 103 -1.66 -2.17 22.43
CA ALA A 103 -0.58 -1.70 21.59
C ALA A 103 -0.94 -1.78 20.09
N THR A 104 -1.63 -2.84 19.64
CA THR A 104 -2.19 -2.93 18.28
C THR A 104 -3.24 -1.86 18.04
N GLU A 105 -4.14 -1.62 18.99
CA GLU A 105 -5.17 -0.57 18.85
C GLU A 105 -4.51 0.81 18.67
N ALA A 106 -3.54 1.14 19.52
CA ALA A 106 -2.79 2.40 19.43
C ALA A 106 -2.02 2.53 18.11
N ALA A 107 -1.37 1.44 17.67
CA ALA A 107 -0.65 1.41 16.40
C ALA A 107 -1.58 1.59 15.19
N ASN A 108 -2.78 0.98 15.21
CA ASN A 108 -3.78 1.14 14.16
C ASN A 108 -4.27 2.59 14.06
N VAL A 109 -4.50 3.24 15.21
CA VAL A 109 -4.87 4.67 15.26
C VAL A 109 -3.75 5.52 14.69
N ALA A 110 -2.50 5.31 15.13
CA ALA A 110 -1.34 6.06 14.64
C ALA A 110 -1.15 5.89 13.12
N ALA A 111 -1.28 4.66 12.61
CA ALA A 111 -1.24 4.37 11.18
C ALA A 111 -2.35 5.07 10.40
N THR A 112 -3.56 5.17 10.96
CA THR A 112 -4.69 5.90 10.36
C THR A 112 -4.42 7.40 10.31
N VAL A 113 -3.95 7.96 11.43
CA VAL A 113 -3.66 9.40 11.57
C VAL A 113 -2.57 9.88 10.60
N ASP A 114 -1.56 9.06 10.28
CA ASP A 114 -0.55 9.39 9.26
C ASP A 114 -0.99 8.99 7.84
N GLY A 115 -1.56 7.80 7.66
CA GLY A 115 -1.88 7.23 6.36
C GLY A 115 -3.00 7.96 5.61
N TRP A 116 -4.02 8.45 6.32
CA TRP A 116 -5.14 9.13 5.67
C TRP A 116 -4.74 10.49 5.10
N PRO A 117 -4.08 11.41 5.84
CA PRO A 117 -3.59 12.66 5.27
C PRO A 117 -2.64 12.48 4.09
N ARG A 118 -1.74 11.47 4.13
CA ARG A 118 -0.87 11.14 2.98
C ARG A 118 -1.67 10.76 1.74
N THR A 119 -2.73 9.98 1.92
CA THR A 119 -3.64 9.59 0.84
C THR A 119 -4.29 10.82 0.22
N ILE A 120 -4.82 11.73 1.03
CA ILE A 120 -5.40 12.98 0.54
C ILE A 120 -4.35 13.84 -0.19
N ALA A 121 -3.15 13.97 0.37
CA ALA A 121 -2.07 14.73 -0.27
C ALA A 121 -1.67 14.12 -1.62
N PHE A 122 -1.49 12.80 -1.68
CA PHE A 122 -1.22 12.07 -2.92
C PHE A 122 -2.31 12.32 -3.97
N LEU A 123 -3.58 12.24 -3.59
CA LEU A 123 -4.69 12.47 -4.52
C LEU A 123 -4.73 13.91 -5.02
N ARG A 124 -4.52 14.91 -4.14
CA ARG A 124 -4.46 16.33 -4.53
C ARG A 124 -3.35 16.61 -5.52
N THR A 125 -2.17 16.04 -5.30
CA THR A 125 -1.02 16.21 -6.20
C THR A 125 -1.27 15.60 -7.58
N ASN A 126 -1.94 14.44 -7.65
CA ASN A 126 -2.00 13.66 -8.89
C ASN A 126 -3.30 13.83 -9.69
N LEU A 127 -4.44 14.18 -9.06
CA LEU A 127 -5.74 14.27 -9.74
C LEU A 127 -5.98 15.59 -10.49
N SER A 128 -5.04 16.53 -10.50
CA SER A 128 -5.16 17.79 -11.24
C SER A 128 -6.49 18.52 -10.96
N VAL A 129 -6.94 18.55 -9.71
CA VAL A 129 -8.03 19.46 -9.31
C VAL A 129 -7.44 20.87 -9.31
N LYS A 130 -7.48 21.51 -10.48
CA LYS A 130 -7.39 22.96 -10.58
C LYS A 130 -8.74 23.58 -10.25
#